data_AF-A0A329QKX3-F1
#
_entry.id   AF-A0A329QKX3-F1
#
_cell.length_a   1.000
_cell.length_b   1.000
_cell.length_c   1.000
_cell.angle_alpha   90.00
_cell.angle_beta   90.00
_cell.angle_gamma   90.00
#
_symmetry.space_group_name_H-M   'P 1'
#
loop_
_entity.id
_entity.type
_entity.pdbx_description
1 polymer ?
#
loop_
_entity_poly.entity_id
_entity_poly.type
_entity_poly.pdbx_seq_one_letter_code
_entity_poly.pdbx_strand_id
1 'polypeptide(L)'
;MLNSQMRAMGAVLIEGVKGCGKTATARQVAASEVLLDSDPNAERRAALDPRLLLDGDTPRLLDEWQCVPRIWDTVRRTVDDRGLRGQSILTSSATPRDDAQRHSGAGRFGVVRMRTMTLTENRRPRRPCRSPTSSTESRPSQRTAH
;
A
#
# COMPACT_ATOMS: atom_id res chain seq x y z
N MET A 1 0.93 -5.82 -5.12
CA MET A 1 -0.23 -4.92 -5.34
C MET A 1 0.22 -3.50 -5.64
N LEU A 2 1.00 -2.85 -4.76
CA LEU A 2 1.53 -1.49 -4.99
C LEU A 2 2.35 -1.34 -6.28
N ASN A 3 3.36 -2.19 -6.50
CA ASN A 3 4.17 -2.17 -7.73
C ASN A 3 3.36 -2.33 -9.03
N SER A 4 2.32 -3.16 -9.01
CA SER A 4 1.43 -3.35 -10.16
C SER A 4 0.64 -2.08 -10.46
N GLN A 5 0.14 -1.40 -9.42
CA GLN A 5 -0.57 -0.12 -9.56
C GLN A 5 0.37 0.99 -10.04
N MET A 6 1.61 1.05 -9.54
CA MET A 6 2.61 2.02 -9.97
C MET A 6 2.98 1.87 -11.46
N ARG A 7 2.92 0.65 -12.01
CA ARG A 7 3.13 0.40 -13.44
C ARG A 7 1.91 0.79 -14.29
N ALA A 8 0.72 0.73 -13.73
CA ALA A 8 -0.53 0.99 -14.43
C ALA A 8 -1.01 2.45 -14.31
N MET A 9 -0.66 3.14 -13.23
CA MET A 9 -1.20 4.47 -12.87
C MET A 9 -0.08 5.50 -12.70
N GLY A 10 -0.39 6.77 -12.94
CA GLY A 10 0.56 7.88 -12.75
C GLY A 10 0.85 8.16 -11.28
N ALA A 11 -0.15 8.01 -10.43
CA ALA A 11 -0.03 8.13 -8.99
C ALA A 11 -0.81 7.02 -8.28
N VAL A 12 -0.37 6.64 -7.08
CA VAL A 12 -1.04 5.63 -6.26
C VAL A 12 -1.37 6.20 -4.89
N LEU A 13 -2.63 6.07 -4.49
CA LEU A 13 -3.12 6.41 -3.15
C LEU A 13 -3.16 5.14 -2.30
N ILE A 14 -2.43 5.14 -1.18
CA ILE A 14 -2.47 4.09 -0.16
C ILE A 14 -3.30 4.60 1.01
N GLU A 15 -4.43 3.95 1.28
CA GLU A 15 -5.33 4.32 2.37
C GLU A 15 -5.53 3.16 3.35
N GLY A 16 -5.76 3.47 4.62
CA GLY A 16 -5.92 2.46 5.66
C GLY A 16 -5.92 3.03 7.07
N VAL A 17 -6.16 2.18 8.07
CA VAL A 17 -6.19 2.60 9.49
C VAL A 17 -4.82 3.02 9.99
N LYS A 18 -4.75 3.97 10.92
CA LYS A 18 -3.46 4.41 11.52
C LYS A 18 -2.72 3.19 12.08
N GLY A 19 -1.40 3.15 11.88
CA GLY A 19 -0.55 2.04 12.35
C GLY A 19 -0.52 0.79 11.47
N CYS A 20 -1.20 0.73 10.31
CA CYS A 20 -1.16 -0.45 9.43
C CYS A 20 0.07 -0.53 8.48
N GLY A 21 1.13 0.25 8.72
CA GLY A 21 2.36 0.19 7.92
C GLY A 21 2.28 0.78 6.51
N LYS A 22 1.36 1.72 6.25
CA LYS A 22 1.21 2.39 4.93
C LYS A 22 2.49 3.11 4.51
N THR A 23 2.97 3.98 5.39
CA THR A 23 4.20 4.75 5.17
C THR A 23 5.40 3.83 4.97
N ALA A 24 5.50 2.75 5.76
CA ALA A 24 6.57 1.76 5.60
C ALA A 24 6.51 1.04 4.24
N THR A 25 5.32 0.64 3.79
CA THR A 25 5.13 0.00 2.48
C THR A 25 5.43 0.97 1.34
N ALA A 26 5.02 2.24 1.48
CA ALA A 26 5.30 3.28 0.50
C ALA A 26 6.79 3.58 0.38
N ARG A 27 7.49 3.68 1.53
CA ARG A 27 8.95 3.90 1.62
C ARG A 27 9.77 2.83 0.91
N GLN A 28 9.31 1.58 0.91
CA GLN A 28 10.01 0.50 0.21
C GLN A 28 10.04 0.69 -1.32
N VAL A 29 9.14 1.51 -1.87
CA VAL A 29 9.01 1.76 -3.32
C VAL A 29 9.42 3.19 -3.69
N ALA A 30 9.30 4.13 -2.76
CA ALA A 30 9.62 5.53 -2.99
C ALA A 30 11.14 5.77 -3.08
N ALA A 31 11.55 6.62 -4.02
CA ALA A 31 12.92 7.13 -4.13
C ALA A 31 13.12 8.39 -3.29
N SER A 32 12.06 9.13 -3.01
CA SER A 32 12.06 10.33 -2.17
C SER A 32 10.78 10.43 -1.36
N GLU A 33 10.82 11.10 -0.21
CA GLU A 33 9.65 11.27 0.64
C GLU A 33 9.51 12.69 1.20
N VAL A 34 8.26 13.10 1.44
CA VAL A 34 7.90 14.26 2.25
C VAL A 34 6.75 13.87 3.17
N LEU A 35 6.96 14.12 4.46
CA LEU A 35 5.97 13.93 5.51
C LEU A 35 5.24 15.26 5.71
N LEU A 36 4.03 15.39 5.15
CA LEU A 36 3.32 16.67 5.14
C LEU A 36 2.76 17.06 6.52
N ASP A 37 2.63 16.09 7.44
CA ASP A 37 2.22 16.32 8.82
C ASP A 37 3.38 16.81 9.72
N SER A 38 4.61 16.40 9.41
CA SER A 38 5.79 16.56 10.27
C SER A 38 6.77 17.60 9.75
N ASP A 39 6.72 17.94 8.45
CA ASP A 39 7.56 18.98 7.85
C ASP A 39 6.93 20.37 8.08
N PRO A 40 7.49 21.21 8.98
CA PRO A 40 6.95 22.54 9.27
C PRO A 40 7.06 23.49 8.07
N ASN A 41 7.86 23.17 7.06
CA ASN A 41 7.97 23.95 5.83
C ASN A 41 7.05 23.43 4.72
N ALA A 42 6.40 22.28 4.89
CA ALA A 42 5.51 21.71 3.86
C ALA A 42 4.35 22.66 3.54
N GLU A 43 3.69 23.20 4.57
CA GLU A 43 2.60 24.17 4.38
C GLU A 43 3.07 25.44 3.69
N ARG A 44 4.23 25.98 4.09
CA ARG A 44 4.80 27.19 3.47
C ARG A 44 5.16 26.95 2.01
N ARG A 45 5.78 25.82 1.69
CA ARG A 45 6.09 25.42 0.31
C ARG A 45 4.82 25.25 -0.51
N ALA A 46 3.81 24.58 0.05
CA ALA A 46 2.50 24.43 -0.59
C ALA A 46 1.77 25.76 -0.82
N ALA A 47 1.95 26.73 0.07
CA ALA A 47 1.37 28.06 -0.05
C ALA A 47 2.03 28.88 -1.18
N LEU A 48 3.34 28.71 -1.38
CA LEU A 48 4.09 29.32 -2.49
C LEU A 48 3.78 28.63 -3.81
N ASP A 49 4.12 27.34 -3.91
CA ASP A 49 3.79 26.49 -5.05
C ASP A 49 3.78 25.01 -4.61
N PRO A 50 2.63 24.32 -4.65
CA PRO A 50 2.54 22.91 -4.30
C PRO A 50 3.37 21.99 -5.22
N ARG A 51 3.79 22.44 -6.41
CA ARG A 51 4.72 21.68 -7.28
C ARG A 51 6.08 21.49 -6.63
N LEU A 52 6.49 22.41 -5.75
CA LEU A 52 7.75 22.28 -4.98
C LEU A 52 7.74 21.05 -4.08
N LEU A 53 6.56 20.59 -3.64
CA LEU A 53 6.43 19.35 -2.87
C LEU A 53 6.49 18.10 -3.77
N LEU A 54 6.49 18.26 -5.09
CA LEU A 54 6.65 17.18 -6.06
C LEU A 54 8.08 17.11 -6.60
N ASP A 55 8.92 18.10 -6.31
CA ASP A 55 10.33 18.13 -6.72
C ASP A 55 11.16 17.12 -5.91
N GLY A 56 11.83 16.23 -6.63
CA GLY A 56 12.65 15.14 -6.08
C GLY A 56 12.61 13.89 -6.96
N ASP A 57 13.26 12.83 -6.49
CA ASP A 57 13.34 11.58 -7.24
C ASP A 57 11.99 10.85 -7.27
N THR A 58 11.65 10.30 -8.43
CA THR A 58 10.44 9.49 -8.61
C THR A 58 10.75 8.01 -8.38
N PRO A 59 9.88 7.25 -7.68
CA PRO A 59 8.57 7.65 -7.16
C PRO A 59 8.65 8.47 -5.86
N ARG A 60 7.85 9.52 -5.76
CA ARG A 60 7.86 10.41 -4.59
C ARG A 60 6.71 10.12 -3.62
N LEU A 61 7.01 9.88 -2.36
CA LEU A 61 6.06 9.66 -1.28
C LEU A 61 5.61 10.99 -0.67
N LEU A 62 4.29 11.17 -0.58
CA LEU A 62 3.61 12.28 0.08
C LEU A 62 2.75 11.69 1.21
N ASP A 63 3.28 11.73 2.42
CA ASP A 63 2.61 11.14 3.59
C ASP A 63 1.58 12.12 4.16
N GLU A 64 0.41 11.59 4.55
CA GLU A 64 -0.71 12.36 5.12
C GLU A 64 -1.12 13.56 4.25
N TRP A 65 -1.38 13.30 2.96
CA TRP A 65 -1.68 14.34 1.98
C TRP A 65 -2.88 15.23 2.33
N GLN A 66 -3.79 14.77 3.17
CA GLN A 66 -4.93 15.53 3.65
C GLN A 66 -4.53 16.74 4.51
N CYS A 67 -3.31 16.81 5.03
CA CYS A 67 -2.77 18.03 5.65
C CYS A 67 -2.64 19.17 4.64
N VAL A 68 -2.41 18.85 3.36
CA VAL A 68 -2.28 19.84 2.28
C VAL A 68 -3.18 19.42 1.10
N PRO A 69 -4.50 19.67 1.14
CA PRO A 69 -5.43 19.22 0.09
C PRO A 69 -5.06 19.68 -1.32
N ARG A 70 -4.39 20.84 -1.43
CA ARG A 70 -3.89 21.39 -2.72
C ARG A 70 -2.92 20.45 -3.45
N ILE A 71 -2.26 19.54 -2.73
CA ILE A 71 -1.33 18.59 -3.34
C ILE A 71 -2.05 17.59 -4.26
N TRP A 72 -3.30 17.24 -3.96
CA TRP A 72 -4.09 16.31 -4.75
C TRP A 72 -4.25 16.79 -6.19
N ASP A 73 -4.74 18.03 -6.37
CA ASP A 73 -4.91 18.63 -7.69
C ASP A 73 -3.60 18.86 -8.42
N THR A 74 -2.52 19.06 -7.66
CA THR A 74 -1.18 19.29 -8.21
C THR A 74 -0.58 17.98 -8.74
N VAL A 75 -0.71 16.88 -7.99
CA VAL A 75 -0.32 15.54 -8.47
C VAL A 75 -1.16 15.15 -9.67
N ARG A 76 -2.49 15.35 -9.61
CA ARG A 76 -3.39 15.06 -10.72
C ARG A 76 -2.94 15.76 -12.01
N ARG A 77 -2.69 17.07 -11.92
CA ARG A 77 -2.17 17.87 -13.04
C ARG A 77 -0.80 17.39 -13.49
N THR A 78 0.10 17.06 -12.58
CA THR A 78 1.45 16.57 -12.92
C THR A 78 1.42 15.22 -13.64
N VAL A 79 0.51 14.33 -13.24
CA VAL A 79 0.27 13.05 -13.92
C VAL A 79 -0.31 13.27 -15.31
N ASP A 80 -1.29 14.17 -15.45
CA ASP A 80 -1.88 14.53 -16.74
C ASP A 80 -0.84 15.20 -17.67
N ASP A 81 -0.04 16.15 -17.15
CA ASP A 81 0.99 16.91 -17.89
C ASP A 81 2.12 16.00 -18.40
N ARG A 82 2.62 15.09 -17.53
CA ARG A 82 3.77 14.24 -17.87
C ARG A 82 3.37 12.95 -18.57
N GLY A 83 2.17 12.43 -18.32
CA GLY A 83 1.70 11.14 -18.87
C GLY A 83 2.49 9.91 -18.40
N LEU A 84 3.43 10.07 -17.46
CA LEU A 84 4.30 9.01 -16.95
C LEU A 84 3.64 8.25 -15.79
N ARG A 85 3.97 6.96 -15.69
CA ARG A 85 3.48 6.03 -14.66
C ARG A 85 4.40 6.05 -13.44
N GLY A 86 3.84 5.81 -12.25
CA GLY A 86 4.62 5.59 -11.03
C GLY A 86 5.36 6.81 -10.48
N GLN A 87 4.81 8.01 -10.66
CA GLN A 87 5.48 9.26 -10.30
C GLN A 87 5.33 9.61 -8.82
N SER A 88 4.16 9.34 -8.25
CA SER A 88 3.83 9.76 -6.88
C SER A 88 3.05 8.70 -6.13
N ILE A 89 3.35 8.59 -4.83
CA ILE A 89 2.65 7.74 -3.88
C ILE A 89 2.09 8.66 -2.81
N LEU A 90 0.79 8.65 -2.60
CA LEU A 90 0.12 9.41 -1.54
C LEU A 90 -0.34 8.44 -0.47
N THR A 91 -0.24 8.83 0.79
CA THR A 91 -0.86 8.09 1.89
C THR A 91 -1.91 8.94 2.58
N SER A 92 -3.02 8.31 2.98
CA SER A 92 -4.02 8.94 3.83
C SER A 92 -4.48 7.97 4.90
N SER A 93 -4.71 8.49 6.10
CA SER A 93 -5.43 7.74 7.11
C SER A 93 -6.91 7.70 6.73
N ALA A 94 -7.55 6.54 6.87
CA ALA A 94 -8.94 6.32 6.44
C ALA A 94 -9.92 7.11 7.33
N THR A 95 -10.02 8.42 7.12
CA THR A 95 -11.01 9.31 7.74
C THR A 95 -12.02 9.78 6.70
N PRO A 96 -13.34 9.79 7.01
CA PRO A 96 -14.41 10.05 6.04
C PRO A 96 -14.42 11.48 5.45
N ARG A 97 -13.60 12.41 5.99
CA ARG A 97 -13.53 13.79 5.50
C ARG A 97 -12.90 13.93 4.11
N ASP A 98 -12.17 12.91 3.64
CA ASP A 98 -11.37 12.99 2.42
C ASP A 98 -12.10 12.51 1.16
N ASP A 99 -13.34 12.03 1.27
CA ASP A 99 -14.05 11.39 0.16
C ASP A 99 -14.35 12.34 -1.00
N ALA A 100 -14.71 13.61 -0.76
CA ALA A 100 -15.03 14.55 -1.84
C ALA A 100 -13.84 14.84 -2.78
N GLN A 101 -12.64 14.99 -2.21
CA GLN A 101 -11.41 15.20 -2.99
C GLN A 101 -11.04 13.95 -3.80
N ARG A 102 -11.25 12.75 -3.24
CA ARG A 102 -10.98 11.47 -3.92
C ARG A 102 -11.81 11.28 -5.20
N HIS A 103 -13.11 11.62 -5.15
CA HIS A 103 -14.00 11.51 -6.31
C HIS A 103 -13.53 12.40 -7.48
N SER A 104 -12.89 13.53 -7.19
CA SER A 104 -12.38 14.46 -8.21
C SER A 104 -11.14 13.93 -8.97
N GLY A 105 -10.45 12.91 -8.44
CA GLY A 105 -9.30 12.27 -9.10
C GLY A 105 -9.57 10.87 -9.64
N ALA A 106 -10.83 10.44 -9.69
CA ALA A 106 -11.20 9.09 -10.15
C ALA A 106 -10.57 8.76 -11.53
N GLY A 107 -9.92 7.59 -11.62
CA GLY A 107 -9.30 7.06 -12.85
C GLY A 107 -7.82 7.43 -13.09
N ARG A 108 -7.28 8.43 -12.36
CA ARG A 108 -5.85 8.83 -12.49
C ARG A 108 -4.97 8.32 -11.35
N PHE A 109 -5.61 8.05 -10.22
CA PHE A 109 -4.98 7.46 -9.04
C PHE A 109 -5.36 5.98 -8.93
N GLY A 110 -4.36 5.12 -8.80
CA GLY A 110 -4.57 3.75 -8.34
C GLY A 110 -4.83 3.75 -6.84
N VAL A 111 -5.92 3.15 -6.37
CA VAL A 111 -6.23 3.12 -4.93
C VAL A 111 -5.87 1.75 -4.36
N VAL A 112 -5.01 1.74 -3.34
CA VAL A 112 -4.60 0.55 -2.59
C VAL A 112 -5.10 0.70 -1.16
N ARG A 113 -6.13 -0.08 -0.81
CA ARG A 113 -6.65 -0.16 0.56
C ARG A 113 -5.84 -1.16 1.38
N MET A 114 -5.06 -0.66 2.33
CA MET A 114 -4.44 -1.48 3.37
C MET A 114 -5.40 -1.63 4.55
N ARG A 115 -5.83 -2.86 4.81
CA ARG A 115 -6.51 -3.21 6.06
C ARG A 115 -5.44 -3.50 7.11
N THR A 116 -5.76 -3.25 8.38
CA THR A 116 -4.95 -3.73 9.50
C THR A 116 -4.67 -5.21 9.26
N MET A 117 -3.39 -5.59 9.28
CA MET A 117 -3.09 -6.96 9.65
C MET A 117 -3.61 -7.11 11.07
N THR A 118 -4.69 -7.86 11.26
CA THR A 118 -4.85 -8.58 12.52
C THR A 118 -3.55 -9.36 12.75
N LEU A 119 -3.19 -9.56 14.00
CA LEU A 119 -1.97 -10.18 14.53
C LEU A 119 -1.74 -11.66 14.07
N THR A 120 -2.15 -12.03 12.87
CA THR A 120 -2.29 -13.40 12.36
C THR A 120 -1.31 -13.71 11.22
N GLU A 121 -0.34 -12.84 10.95
CA GLU A 121 0.79 -13.12 10.05
C GLU A 121 2.11 -13.31 10.81
N ASN A 122 2.04 -13.82 12.04
CA ASN A 122 3.13 -14.63 12.60
C ASN A 122 2.91 -16.10 12.19
N ARG A 123 2.83 -16.35 10.87
CA ARG A 123 2.67 -17.70 10.33
C ARG A 123 4.02 -18.40 10.42
N ARG A 124 4.32 -18.97 11.60
CA ARG A 124 5.25 -20.11 11.68
C ARG A 124 4.85 -21.09 10.57
N PRO A 125 5.78 -21.60 9.76
CA PRO A 125 5.45 -22.65 8.81
C PRO A 125 4.93 -23.85 9.60
N ARG A 126 3.61 -24.11 9.53
CA ARG A 126 3.07 -25.40 9.94
C ARG A 126 3.62 -26.39 8.93
N ARG A 127 4.68 -27.10 9.34
CA ARG A 127 5.24 -28.23 8.60
C ARG A 127 4.08 -29.12 8.15
N PRO A 128 4.00 -29.51 6.86
CA PRO A 128 3.06 -30.53 6.45
C PRO A 128 3.43 -31.83 7.17
N CYS A 129 2.49 -32.38 7.94
CA CYS A 129 2.59 -33.73 8.45
C CYS A 129 2.63 -34.67 7.24
N ARG A 130 3.82 -35.19 6.91
CA ARG A 130 3.97 -36.29 5.98
C ARG A 130 3.22 -37.48 6.55
N SER A 131 2.20 -37.95 5.84
CA SER A 131 1.65 -39.29 5.99
C SER A 131 2.70 -40.31 5.54
N PRO A 132 2.91 -41.40 6.29
CA PRO A 132 3.54 -42.59 5.74
C PRO A 132 2.47 -43.46 5.09
N THR A 133 2.53 -43.59 3.75
CA THR A 133 1.87 -44.66 2.99
C THR A 133 2.92 -45.66 2.55
N SER A 134 2.77 -46.91 3.01
CA SER A 134 3.17 -48.17 2.33
C SER A 134 2.97 -49.30 3.35
N SER A 135 1.88 -50.06 3.28
CA SER A 135 1.70 -51.28 2.45
C SER A 135 2.45 -52.50 2.99
N THR A 136 1.74 -53.64 2.93
CA THR A 136 2.23 -55.03 2.81
C THR A 136 1.92 -55.97 3.99
N GLU A 137 0.79 -56.67 3.84
CA GLU A 137 0.70 -58.15 3.81
C GLU A 137 0.91 -58.97 5.10
N SER A 138 -0.15 -59.66 5.55
CA SER A 138 -0.25 -61.13 5.67
C SER A 138 -1.26 -61.60 6.74
N ARG A 139 -2.29 -62.34 6.29
CA ARG A 139 -3.08 -63.33 7.08
C ARG A 139 -2.15 -64.51 7.49
N PRO A 140 -2.50 -65.46 8.39
CA PRO A 140 -3.87 -65.93 8.70
C PRO A 140 -4.20 -66.34 10.15
N SER A 141 -5.52 -66.37 10.41
CA SER A 141 -6.31 -67.44 11.02
C SER A 141 -5.74 -68.21 12.22
N GLN A 142 -6.28 -67.98 13.42
CA GLN A 142 -6.40 -69.02 14.44
C GLN A 142 -7.82 -69.02 15.01
N ARG A 143 -8.48 -70.16 14.86
CA ARG A 143 -9.82 -70.49 15.33
C ARG A 143 -9.68 -71.85 16.01
N THR A 144 -9.59 -71.87 17.33
CA THR A 144 -9.85 -73.09 18.11
C THR A 144 -10.48 -72.71 19.44
N ALA A 145 -11.75 -73.08 19.58
CA ALA A 145 -12.47 -73.13 20.82
C ALA A 145 -12.07 -74.41 21.58
N HIS A 146 -12.02 -74.32 22.90
CA HIS A 146 -12.15 -75.45 23.82
C HIS A 146 -13.54 -75.40 24.44
#